data_AF-A0A2T4WUG4-F1
#
_entry.id   AF-A0A2T4WUG4-F1
#
_cell.length_a   1.000
_cell.length_b   1.000
_cell.length_c   1.000
_cell.angle_alpha   90.00
_cell.angle_beta   90.00
_cell.angle_gamma   90.00
#
_symmetry.space_group_name_H-M   'P 1'
#
loop_
_entity.id
_entity.type
_entity.pdbx_description
1 polymer ?
#
loop_
_entity_poly.entity_id
_entity_poly.type
_entity_poly.pdbx_seq_one_letter_code
_entity_poly.pdbx_strand_id
1 'polypeptide(L)' 'MFLAGYLLSAQALDPANFRTITGVSNNLEHTEWGAINTPLLQFTDLGFADGYAAVGGTNRPNPREISNRL' A
#
# COMPACT_ATOMS: atom_id res chain seq x y z
N MET A 1 -9.36 -55.20 -23.98
CA MET A 1 -8.39 -54.08 -23.92
C MET A 1 -9.05 -52.98 -23.09
N PHE A 2 -8.72 -52.89 -21.80
CA PHE A 2 -9.32 -51.90 -20.89
C PHE A 2 -8.61 -50.56 -21.08
N LEU A 3 -9.34 -49.57 -21.58
CA LEU A 3 -8.85 -48.20 -21.64
C LEU A 3 -9.19 -47.53 -20.29
N ALA A 4 -8.24 -47.52 -19.37
CA ALA A 4 -8.36 -46.78 -18.12
C ALA A 4 -8.26 -45.28 -18.43
N GLY A 5 -9.39 -44.57 -18.38
CA GLY A 5 -9.43 -43.12 -18.50
C GLY A 5 -8.85 -42.48 -17.24
N TYR A 6 -7.70 -41.81 -17.38
CA TYR A 6 -7.21 -40.90 -16.35
C TYR A 6 -8.07 -39.63 -16.37
N LEU A 7 -8.86 -39.41 -15.32
CA LEU A 7 -9.44 -38.12 -15.05
C LEU A 7 -8.31 -37.19 -14.57
N LEU A 8 -7.89 -36.26 -15.42
CA LEU A 8 -7.11 -35.11 -14.96
C LEU A 8 -8.03 -34.25 -14.09
N SER A 9 -7.84 -34.32 -12.78
CA SER A 9 -8.42 -33.35 -11.86
C SER A 9 -7.69 -32.02 -12.04
N ALA A 10 -8.31 -31.06 -12.74
CA ALA A 10 -7.89 -29.67 -12.61
C ALA A 10 -8.34 -29.18 -11.23
N GLN A 11 -7.40 -28.72 -10.39
CA GLN A 11 -7.78 -27.98 -9.18
C GLN A 11 -8.49 -26.70 -9.62
N ALA A 12 -9.73 -26.50 -9.15
CA ALA A 12 -10.39 -25.23 -9.30
C ALA A 12 -9.53 -24.16 -8.62
N LEU A 13 -9.06 -23.17 -9.39
CA LEU A 13 -8.50 -21.96 -8.81
C LEU A 13 -9.62 -21.32 -8.00
N ASP A 14 -9.35 -21.04 -6.73
CA ASP A 14 -10.15 -20.14 -5.91
C ASP A 14 -9.38 -18.82 -5.81
N PRO A 15 -9.64 -17.86 -6.72
CA PRO A 15 -8.93 -16.59 -6.74
C PRO A 15 -9.12 -15.80 -5.43
N ALA A 16 -10.18 -16.06 -4.67
CA ALA A 16 -10.45 -15.37 -3.42
C ALA A 16 -9.45 -15.72 -2.31
N ASN A 17 -8.76 -16.86 -2.40
CA ASN A 17 -7.72 -17.24 -1.44
C ASN A 17 -6.38 -16.55 -1.71
N PHE A 18 -6.23 -15.82 -2.82
CA PHE A 18 -5.01 -15.11 -3.16
C PHE A 18 -5.20 -13.60 -2.97
N ARG A 19 -4.18 -12.96 -2.41
CA ARG A 19 -4.15 -11.50 -2.30
C ARG A 19 -3.80 -10.90 -3.66
N THR A 20 -4.40 -9.76 -3.97
CA THR A 20 -4.01 -8.97 -5.15
C THR A 20 -2.58 -8.45 -4.98
N ILE A 21 -1.84 -8.35 -6.08
CA ILE A 21 -0.49 -7.77 -6.08
C ILE A 21 -0.53 -6.27 -5.73
N THR A 22 -1.60 -5.60 -6.10
CA THR A 22 -1.80 -4.16 -5.88
C THR A 22 -2.36 -3.83 -4.50
N GLY A 23 -2.82 -4.82 -3.72
CA GLY A 23 -3.49 -4.60 -2.42
C GLY A 23 -4.98 -4.23 -2.50
N VAL A 24 -5.52 -4.05 -3.72
CA VAL A 24 -6.96 -3.76 -3.94
C VAL A 24 -7.84 -4.93 -3.47
N SER A 25 -9.03 -4.59 -2.98
CA SER A 25 -10.06 -5.50 -2.47
C SER A 25 -9.65 -6.30 -1.23
N ASN A 26 -8.71 -5.78 -0.43
CA ASN A 26 -8.41 -6.36 0.89
C ASN A 26 -9.53 -6.09 1.90
N ASN A 27 -10.08 -4.87 1.88
CA ASN A 27 -11.26 -4.49 2.64
C ASN A 27 -12.51 -4.58 1.73
N LEU A 28 -13.58 -5.19 2.23
CA LEU A 28 -14.80 -5.47 1.45
C LEU A 28 -15.63 -4.21 1.16
N GLU A 29 -15.60 -3.23 2.05
CA GLU A 29 -16.39 -1.98 1.94
C GLU A 29 -15.56 -0.86 1.30
N HIS A 30 -14.25 -0.86 1.53
CA HIS A 30 -13.31 0.13 1.05
C HIS A 30 -12.18 -0.54 0.27
N THR A 31 -12.48 -0.93 -0.97
CA THR A 31 -11.60 -1.78 -1.79
C THR A 31 -10.20 -1.20 -2.01
N GLU A 32 -10.03 0.12 -1.92
CA GLU A 32 -8.74 0.79 -2.14
C GLU A 32 -7.90 0.93 -0.87
N TRP A 33 -8.40 0.60 0.32
CA TRP A 33 -7.61 0.76 1.55
C TRP A 33 -6.40 -0.17 1.57
N GLY A 34 -5.21 0.44 1.66
CA GLY A 34 -3.94 -0.27 1.67
C GLY A 34 -3.45 -0.71 0.29
N ALA A 35 -4.13 -0.28 -0.79
CA ALA A 35 -3.64 -0.50 -2.14
C ALA A 35 -2.40 0.36 -2.43
N ILE A 36 -1.62 -0.03 -3.44
CA ILE A 36 -0.48 0.77 -3.92
C ILE A 36 -0.97 2.09 -4.53
N ASN A 37 -0.10 3.10 -4.55
CA ASN A 37 -0.39 4.44 -5.10
C ASN A 37 -1.56 5.19 -4.41
N THR A 38 -1.99 4.77 -3.22
CA THR A 38 -2.95 5.53 -2.41
C THR A 38 -2.23 6.52 -1.49
N PRO A 39 -2.83 7.70 -1.20
CA PRO A 39 -2.28 8.63 -0.23
C PRO A 39 -2.11 8.01 1.16
N LEU A 40 -1.06 8.42 1.89
CA LEU A 40 -0.90 8.07 3.30
C LEU A 40 -1.94 8.78 4.16
N LEU A 41 -2.40 8.10 5.21
CA LEU A 41 -3.30 8.70 6.21
C LEU A 41 -2.58 9.77 7.01
N GLN A 42 -3.28 10.87 7.27
CA GLN A 42 -2.79 12.00 8.06
C GLN A 42 -3.58 12.03 9.37
N PHE A 43 -2.88 11.83 10.49
CA PHE A 43 -3.47 11.86 11.83
C PHE A 43 -3.36 13.23 12.52
N THR A 44 -2.61 14.15 11.91
CA THR A 44 -2.39 15.51 12.39
C THR A 44 -2.45 16.47 11.22
N ASP A 45 -2.45 17.77 11.53
CA ASP A 45 -2.33 18.81 10.52
C ASP A 45 -1.02 18.69 9.73
N LEU A 46 -1.08 19.07 8.45
CA LEU A 46 0.08 19.14 7.57
C LEU A 46 0.86 20.43 7.77
N GLY A 47 2.14 20.31 8.11
CA GLY A 47 3.02 21.44 8.39
C GLY A 47 3.67 22.10 7.17
N PHE A 48 2.95 22.24 6.03
CA PHE A 48 3.46 22.95 4.85
C PHE A 48 3.49 24.47 5.08
N ALA A 49 4.47 25.18 4.49
CA ALA A 49 4.63 26.62 4.69
C ALA A 49 3.49 27.44 4.07
N ASP A 50 2.90 26.94 2.98
CA ASP A 50 1.78 27.54 2.25
C ASP A 50 0.45 26.82 2.52
N GLY A 51 0.43 25.86 3.44
CA GLY A 51 -0.73 25.00 3.71
C GLY A 51 -1.04 24.00 2.59
N TYR A 52 -0.17 23.85 1.58
CA TYR A 52 -0.43 22.98 0.42
C TYR A 52 0.74 22.07 0.07
N ALA A 53 1.88 22.63 -0.36
CA ALA A 53 3.01 21.85 -0.86
C ALA A 53 4.39 22.45 -0.59
N ALA A 54 4.47 23.72 -0.18
CA ALA A 54 5.76 24.35 0.14
C ALA A 54 6.36 23.72 1.39
N VAL A 55 7.65 23.35 1.31
CA VAL A 55 8.39 22.75 2.43
C VAL A 55 8.30 23.66 3.66
N GLY A 56 7.72 23.12 4.73
CA GLY A 56 7.59 23.84 5.99
C GLY A 56 8.90 23.97 6.77
N GLY A 57 8.88 24.81 7.79
CA GLY A 57 9.97 24.88 8.76
C GLY A 57 11.22 25.61 8.27
N THR A 58 11.08 26.63 7.41
CA THR A 58 12.20 27.49 6.96
C THR A 58 12.96 28.17 8.11
N ASN A 59 12.32 28.33 9.27
CA ASN A 59 12.93 28.87 10.49
C ASN A 59 13.51 27.78 11.42
N ARG A 60 13.50 26.50 11.02
CA ARG A 60 14.09 25.39 11.80
C ARG A 60 15.60 25.33 11.55
N PRO A 61 16.39 24.78 12.49
CA PRO A 61 17.83 24.58 12.29
C PRO A 61 18.13 23.75 11.05
N ASN A 62 19.34 23.91 10.49
CA ASN A 62 19.78 23.13 9.35
C ASN A 62 19.75 21.62 9.69
N PRO A 63 19.13 20.76 8.85
CA PRO A 63 19.04 19.32 9.14
C PRO A 63 20.40 18.64 9.35
N ARG A 64 21.45 19.09 8.67
CA ARG A 64 22.81 18.55 8.82
C ARG A 64 23.45 18.95 10.14
N GLU A 65 23.14 20.15 10.65
CA GLU A 65 23.60 20.57 11.98
C GLU A 65 23.02 19.66 13.06
N ILE A 66 21.72 19.36 12.99
CA ILE A 66 21.06 18.46 13.94
C ILE A 66 21.66 17.05 13.87
N SER A 67 21.81 16.48 12.66
CA SER A 67 22.39 15.14 12.46
C SER A 67 23.84 15.00 12.96
N ASN A 68 24.60 16.10 13.06
CA ASN A 68 25.96 16.06 13.60
C ASN A 68 25.99 16.17 15.13
N ARG A 69 24.89 16.61 15.76
CA ARG A 69 24.82 16.94 17.19
C ARG A 69 24.01 15.95 18.02
N LEU A 70 23.14 15.16 17.39
CA LEU A 70 22.28 14.13 18.00
C LEU A 70 22.55 12.77 17.34
#